data_AF-A0A0C3N1F1-F1
#
_entry.id   AF-A0A0C3N1F1-F1
#
_cell.length_a   1.000
_cell.length_b   1.000
_cell.length_c   1.000
_cell.angle_alpha   90.00
_cell.angle_beta   90.00
_cell.angle_gamma   90.00
#
_symmetry.space_group_name_H-M   'P 1'
#
loop_
_entity.id
_entity.type
_entity.pdbx_description
1 polymer ?
#
loop_
_entity_poly.entity_id
_entity_poly.type
_entity_poly.pdbx_seq_one_letter_code
_entity_poly.pdbx_strand_id
1 'polypeptide(L)' 'MSELVIHRGDAGTVEVRLEGDTVWLRQEQLSQLFGRDRTVIGRHLRNVFAEGELD' A
#
# COMPACT_ATOMS: atom_id res chain seq x y z
N MET A 1 8.30 14.83 -10.35
CA MET A 1 9.28 13.73 -10.42
C MET A 1 8.70 12.58 -9.63
N SER A 2 8.62 11.38 -10.21
CA SER A 2 8.18 10.19 -9.49
C SER A 2 9.42 9.43 -9.02
N GLU A 3 9.48 9.13 -7.73
CA GLU A 3 10.62 8.46 -7.11
C GLU A 3 10.25 6.99 -6.87
N LEU A 4 11.11 6.06 -7.32
CA LEU A 4 10.92 4.64 -7.01
C LEU A 4 11.62 4.36 -5.68
N VAL A 5 10.84 4.00 -4.65
CA VAL A 5 11.36 3.69 -3.33
C VAL A 5 11.19 2.20 -3.05
N ILE A 6 12.26 1.58 -2.56
CA ILE A 6 12.28 0.17 -2.19
C ILE A 6 12.09 0.09 -0.68
N HIS A 7 10.92 -0.33 -0.22
CA HIS A 7 10.65 -0.52 1.20
C HIS A 7 10.89 -1.98 1.58
N ARG A 8 11.69 -2.23 2.62
CA ARG A 8 11.87 -3.58 3.19
C ARG A 8 10.98 -3.71 4.42
N GLY A 9 9.95 -4.54 4.33
CA GLY A 9 9.14 -4.97 5.48
C GLY A 9 9.58 -6.34 5.97
N ASP A 10 9.02 -6.78 7.10
CA ASP A 10 9.33 -8.09 7.70
C ASP A 10 9.01 -9.29 6.79
N ALA A 11 8.14 -9.09 5.79
CA ALA A 11 7.74 -10.12 4.84
C ALA A 11 8.47 -10.05 3.48
N GLY A 12 9.32 -9.04 3.23
CA GLY A 12 10.07 -8.94 1.97
C GLY A 12 10.33 -7.51 1.49
N THR A 13 10.92 -7.44 0.29
CA THR A 13 11.22 -6.18 -0.41
C THR A 13 10.04 -5.80 -1.30
N VAL A 14 9.44 -4.64 -1.05
CA VAL A 14 8.33 -4.10 -1.83
C VAL A 14 8.78 -2.84 -2.57
N GLU A 15 8.67 -2.88 -3.89
CA GLU A 15 8.91 -1.73 -4.75
C GLU A 15 7.66 -0.85 -4.83
N VAL A 16 7.77 0.41 -4.40
CA VAL A 16 6.68 1.37 -4.41
C VAL A 16 7.07 2.59 -5.22
N ARG A 17 6.10 3.21 -5.89
CA ARG A 17 6.31 4.49 -6.56
C ARG A 17 5.75 5.60 -5.69
N LEU A 18 6.61 6.54 -5.31
CA LEU A 18 6.23 7.78 -4.64
C LEU A 18 6.06 8.88 -5.67
N GLU A 19 4.99 9.65 -5.51
CA GLU A 19 4.72 10.83 -6.31
C GLU A 19 4.23 11.94 -5.39
N GLY A 20 5.16 12.81 -4.99
CA GLY A 20 4.92 13.78 -3.91
C GLY A 20 4.63 13.03 -2.60
N ASP A 21 3.45 13.30 -2.02
CA ASP A 21 2.97 12.65 -0.79
C ASP A 21 2.11 11.40 -1.07
N THR A 22 1.88 11.06 -2.35
CA THR A 22 1.09 9.87 -2.73
C THR A 22 2.00 8.67 -2.95
N VAL A 23 1.66 7.54 -2.32
CA VAL A 23 2.31 6.26 -2.57
C VAL A 23 1.43 5.36 -3.43
N TRP A 24 2.02 4.80 -4.48
CA TRP A 24 1.35 3.91 -5.42
C TRP A 24 1.85 2.47 -5.20
N LEU A 25 0.92 1.61 -4.76
CA LEU A 25 1.14 0.17 -4.59
C LEU A 25 -0.03 -0.65 -5.14
N ARG A 26 0.24 -1.89 -5.52
CA ARG A 26 -0.79 -2.90 -5.75
C ARG A 26 -1.29 -3.49 -4.41
N GLN A 27 -2.52 -3.97 -4.36
CA GLN A 27 -3.07 -4.62 -3.15
C GLN A 27 -2.26 -5.85 -2.70
N GLU A 28 -1.65 -6.57 -3.63
CA GLU A 28 -0.74 -7.68 -3.33
C GLU A 28 0.53 -7.21 -2.60
N GLN A 29 1.07 -6.06 -3.02
CA GLN A 29 2.24 -5.46 -2.38
C GLN A 29 1.91 -4.95 -0.97
N LEU A 30 0.71 -4.38 -0.77
CA LEU A 30 0.20 -4.04 0.56
C LEU A 30 0.02 -5.29 1.44
N SER A 31 -0.49 -6.39 0.86
CA SER A 31 -0.65 -7.67 1.54
C SER A 31 0.70 -8.21 2.04
N GLN A 32 1.75 -8.11 1.21
CA GLN A 32 3.12 -8.44 1.61
C GLN A 32 3.64 -7.48 2.68
N LEU A 33 3.56 -6.17 2.45
CA LEU A 33 4.10 -5.16 3.37
C LEU A 33 3.51 -5.28 4.79
N PHE A 34 2.21 -5.51 4.89
CA PHE A 34 1.49 -5.63 6.17
C PHE A 34 1.34 -7.08 6.66
N GLY A 35 1.89 -8.07 5.94
CA GLY A 35 1.79 -9.48 6.30
C GLY A 35 0.35 -9.97 6.48
N ARG A 36 -0.59 -9.47 5.65
CA ARG A 36 -2.03 -9.67 5.82
C ARG A 36 -2.68 -10.12 4.53
N ASP A 37 -3.73 -10.93 4.61
CA ASP A 37 -4.44 -11.41 3.43
C ASP A 37 -4.98 -10.28 2.54
N ARG A 38 -4.93 -10.49 1.22
CA ARG A 38 -5.46 -9.54 0.21
C ARG A 38 -6.92 -9.16 0.47
N THR A 39 -7.74 -10.08 0.98
CA THR A 39 -9.15 -9.84 1.31
C THR A 39 -9.31 -8.86 2.48
N VAL A 40 -8.41 -8.94 3.47
CA VAL A 40 -8.39 -8.03 4.63
C VAL A 40 -7.92 -6.65 4.19
N ILE A 41 -6.86 -6.56 3.38
CA ILE A 41 -6.41 -5.30 2.78
C ILE A 41 -7.55 -4.63 2.00
N GLY A 42 -8.26 -5.37 1.15
CA GLY A 42 -9.40 -4.83 0.39
C GLY A 42 -10.58 -4.39 1.26
N ARG A 43 -10.73 -4.93 2.48
CA ARG A 43 -11.71 -4.43 3.47
C ARG A 43 -11.22 -3.12 4.10
N HIS A 44 -9.96 -3.05 4.52
CA HIS A 44 -9.39 -1.83 5.10
C HIS A 44 -9.44 -0.68 4.11
N LEU A 45 -9.03 -0.89 2.85
CA LEU A 45 -9.11 0.15 1.82
C LEU A 45 -10.55 0.66 1.65
N ARG A 46 -11.54 -0.23 1.58
CA ARG A 46 -12.95 0.18 1.49
C ARG A 46 -13.40 1.02 2.68
N ASN A 47 -12.98 0.67 3.89
CA ASN A 47 -13.32 1.45 5.09
C ASN A 47 -12.65 2.82 5.06
N VAL A 48 -11.36 2.89 4.71
CA VAL A 48 -10.60 4.13 4.60
C VAL A 48 -11.25 5.09 3.59
N PHE A 49 -11.67 4.60 2.41
CA PHE A 49 -12.43 5.41 1.45
C PHE A 49 -13.84 5.77 1.94
N ALA A 50 -14.51 4.89 2.70
CA ALA A 50 -15.83 5.18 3.27
C ALA A 50 -15.79 6.21 4.40
N GLU A 51 -14.69 6.24 5.15
CA GLU A 51 -14.42 7.18 6.24
C GLU A 51 -13.88 8.54 5.71
N GLY A 52 -13.54 8.61 4.42
CA GLY A 52 -13.01 9.83 3.78
C GLY A 52 -11.56 10.13 4.17
N GLU A 53 -10.82 9.12 4.62
CA GLU A 53 -9.39 9.26 4.95
C GLU A 53 -8.49 9.27 3.71
N LEU A 54 -8.98 8.77 2.57
CA LEU A 54 -8.34 8.85 1.27
C LEU A 54 -9.34 9.30 0.19
N ASP A 55 -8.85 10.11 -0.74
CA ASP A 55 -9.53 10.59 -1.96
C ASP A 55 -8.89 10.01 -3.23
#